data_AF-A0A6J2I773-F1
#
_entry.id   AF-A0A6J2I773-F1
#
_cell.length_a   1.000
_cell.length_b   1.000
_cell.length_c   1.000
_cell.angle_alpha   90.00
_cell.angle_beta   90.00
_cell.angle_gamma   90.00
#
_symmetry.space_group_name_H-M   'P 1'
#
loop_
_entity.id
_entity.type
_entity.pdbx_description
1 polymer ?
#
loop_
_entity_poly.entity_id
_entity_poly.type
_entity_poly.pdbx_seq_one_letter_code
_entity_poly.pdbx_strand_id
1 'polypeptide(L)'
;MGKMAAARLRSLRRQLAVPVIPWRGYRGDSPSDSGKDVLEIPLPPWQERPEEPLDTKRARLLYESRKRGMLENCILLSLFAKENLGRMSEEQLNRYDRLINEPSNDWDIYYWATEAKPAPAEFEHDVLDMLREFAKNRNREQRLRQPDLEYLFEPPP
;
A
#
# COMPACT_ATOMS: atom_id res chain seq x y z
N MET A 1 34.39 -63.38 -34.35
CA MET A 1 33.66 -62.12 -34.61
C MET A 1 32.85 -61.79 -33.38
N GLY A 2 32.86 -60.64 -32.72
CA GLY A 2 33.47 -59.33 -32.92
C GLY A 2 33.25 -58.56 -31.60
N LYS A 3 34.27 -57.82 -31.16
CA LYS A 3 34.26 -57.03 -29.93
C LYS A 3 33.48 -55.73 -30.16
N MET A 4 32.63 -55.31 -29.22
CA MET A 4 32.12 -53.94 -29.18
C MET A 4 32.43 -53.35 -27.80
N ALA A 5 33.45 -52.50 -27.79
CA ALA A 5 33.88 -51.71 -26.64
C ALA A 5 32.97 -50.48 -26.52
N ALA A 6 32.34 -50.29 -25.37
CA ALA A 6 31.69 -49.03 -25.03
C ALA A 6 32.62 -48.22 -24.12
N ALA A 7 33.30 -47.24 -24.70
CA ALA A 7 34.16 -46.30 -23.98
C ALA A 7 33.31 -45.37 -23.11
N ARG A 8 33.52 -45.41 -21.78
CA ARG A 8 32.95 -44.43 -20.85
C ARG A 8 33.74 -43.12 -20.95
N LEU A 9 33.19 -42.13 -21.66
CA LEU A 9 33.65 -40.75 -21.60
C LEU A 9 33.35 -40.17 -20.21
N ARG A 10 34.39 -39.97 -19.38
CA ARG A 10 34.27 -39.18 -18.16
C ARG A 10 34.24 -37.70 -18.55
N SER A 11 33.04 -37.11 -18.50
CA SER A 11 32.87 -35.65 -18.55
C SER A 11 33.46 -35.04 -17.28
N LEU A 12 34.60 -34.36 -17.39
CA LEU A 12 35.10 -33.46 -16.35
C LEU A 12 34.30 -32.16 -16.42
N ARG A 13 33.18 -32.12 -15.70
CA ARG A 13 32.48 -30.86 -15.42
C ARG A 13 33.33 -30.08 -14.41
N ARG A 14 34.15 -29.13 -14.89
CA ARG A 14 34.78 -28.12 -14.03
C ARG A 14 33.67 -27.39 -13.29
N GLN A 15 33.53 -27.66 -12.01
CA GLN A 15 32.71 -26.83 -11.13
C GLN A 15 33.45 -25.51 -10.96
N LEU A 16 32.99 -24.46 -11.61
CA LEU A 16 33.41 -23.11 -11.27
C LEU A 16 32.75 -22.78 -9.94
N ALA A 17 33.53 -22.80 -8.86
CA ALA A 17 33.09 -22.27 -7.58
C ALA A 17 32.89 -20.76 -7.75
N VAL A 18 31.64 -20.33 -7.78
CA VAL A 18 31.29 -18.91 -7.65
C VAL A 18 31.49 -18.57 -6.17
N PRO A 19 32.34 -17.58 -5.81
CA PRO A 19 32.48 -17.21 -4.42
C PRO A 19 31.14 -16.66 -3.94
N VAL A 20 30.65 -17.21 -2.83
CA VAL A 20 29.51 -16.63 -2.11
C VAL A 20 30.02 -15.28 -1.59
N ILE A 21 29.63 -14.19 -2.26
CA ILE A 21 29.82 -12.86 -1.71
C ILE A 21 28.91 -12.82 -0.48
N PRO A 22 29.45 -12.66 0.74
CA PRO A 22 28.59 -12.42 1.88
C PRO A 22 27.98 -11.06 1.62
N TRP A 23 26.70 -11.04 1.27
CA TRP A 23 25.92 -9.82 1.37
C TRP A 23 26.08 -9.38 2.82
N ARG A 24 26.89 -8.36 3.06
CA ARG A 24 26.99 -7.68 4.33
C ARG A 24 25.73 -6.85 4.47
N GLY A 25 24.59 -7.55 4.63
CA GLY A 25 23.34 -6.94 5.02
C GLY A 25 23.55 -6.43 6.45
N TYR A 26 23.45 -5.12 6.61
CA TYR A 26 23.23 -4.54 7.92
C TYR A 26 21.88 -5.06 8.42
N ARG A 27 21.92 -6.09 9.27
CA ARG A 27 20.84 -6.38 10.21
C ARG A 27 20.99 -5.31 11.29
N GLY A 28 20.05 -4.36 11.37
CA GLY A 28 20.10 -3.16 12.22
C GLY A 28 20.10 -3.42 13.73
N ASP A 29 20.61 -4.56 14.19
CA ASP A 29 20.69 -4.92 15.60
C ASP A 29 22.05 -4.47 16.17
N SER A 30 22.35 -3.16 16.10
CA SER A 30 23.51 -2.62 16.82
C SER A 30 23.16 -2.54 18.31
N PRO A 31 23.95 -3.15 19.22
CA PRO A 31 23.66 -3.19 20.66
C PRO A 31 23.55 -1.81 21.34
N SER A 32 23.98 -0.76 20.65
CA SER A 32 24.00 0.63 21.11
C SER A 32 22.77 1.44 20.68
N ASP A 33 21.84 0.88 19.89
CA ASP A 33 20.63 1.60 19.50
C ASP A 33 19.66 1.68 20.67
N SER A 34 19.96 2.61 21.58
CA SER A 34 19.16 2.85 22.78
C SER A 34 17.83 3.55 22.48
N GLY A 35 17.52 3.85 21.20
CA GLY A 35 16.37 4.63 20.77
C GLY A 35 16.39 6.09 21.23
N LYS A 36 17.40 6.51 22.01
CA LYS A 36 17.52 7.84 22.60
C LYS A 36 17.87 8.93 21.58
N ASP A 37 18.37 8.53 20.41
CA ASP A 37 18.73 9.44 19.31
C ASP A 37 17.61 9.58 18.27
N VAL A 38 16.42 9.04 18.51
CA VAL A 38 15.24 9.31 17.67
C VAL A 38 14.80 10.75 17.94
N LEU A 39 15.37 11.69 17.19
CA LEU A 39 14.89 13.05 17.12
C LEU A 39 13.51 13.04 16.46
N GLU A 40 12.44 13.18 17.26
CA GLU A 40 11.09 13.40 16.74
C GLU A 40 11.02 14.80 16.14
N ILE A 41 11.17 14.89 14.82
CA ILE A 41 10.97 16.12 14.08
C ILE A 41 9.45 16.35 13.96
N PRO A 42 8.90 17.43 14.54
CA PRO A 42 7.46 17.67 14.48
C PRO A 42 7.07 17.96 13.03
N LEU A 43 6.16 17.15 12.49
CA LEU A 43 5.53 17.40 11.20
C LEU A 43 4.49 18.53 11.34
N PRO A 44 4.22 19.28 10.27
CA PRO A 44 3.14 20.25 10.29
C PRO A 44 1.81 19.53 10.62
N PRO A 45 0.98 20.10 11.50
CA PRO A 45 -0.31 19.50 11.81
C PRO A 45 -1.19 19.48 10.55
N TRP A 46 -1.98 18.42 10.41
CA TRP A 46 -2.99 18.35 9.36
C TRP A 46 -4.01 19.49 9.54
N GLN A 47 -4.44 20.07 8.43
CA GLN A 47 -5.36 21.21 8.41
C GLN A 47 -6.62 20.86 7.63
N GLU A 48 -7.76 21.03 8.28
CA GLU A 48 -9.07 20.87 7.64
C GLU A 48 -9.33 21.98 6.63
N ARG A 49 -10.08 21.65 5.57
CA ARG A 49 -10.47 22.57 4.49
C ARG A 49 -11.99 22.72 4.47
N PRO A 50 -12.57 23.60 5.31
CA PRO A 50 -14.03 23.68 5.45
C PRO A 50 -14.74 24.40 4.29
N GLU A 51 -14.05 25.26 3.55
CA GLU A 51 -14.68 26.14 2.54
C GLU A 51 -14.64 25.58 1.10
N GLU A 52 -14.16 24.35 0.89
CA GLU A 52 -14.07 23.79 -0.46
C GLU A 52 -15.40 23.15 -0.92
N PRO A 53 -15.85 23.38 -2.17
CA PRO A 53 -17.03 22.71 -2.72
C PRO A 53 -16.88 21.18 -2.70
N LEU A 54 -17.98 20.45 -2.51
CA LEU A 54 -17.96 18.98 -2.40
C LEU A 54 -17.34 18.29 -3.63
N ASP A 55 -17.61 18.80 -4.83
CA ASP A 55 -17.05 18.21 -6.05
C ASP A 55 -15.53 18.45 -6.14
N THR A 56 -15.06 19.61 -5.69
CA THR A 56 -13.63 19.91 -5.56
C THR A 56 -12.97 19.01 -4.51
N LYS A 57 -13.60 18.81 -3.35
CA LYS A 57 -13.17 17.88 -2.29
C LYS A 57 -13.02 16.46 -2.84
N ARG A 58 -14.05 15.94 -3.52
CA ARG A 58 -14.01 14.60 -4.14
C ARG A 58 -12.89 14.47 -5.18
N ALA A 59 -12.70 15.47 -6.04
CA ALA A 59 -11.64 15.46 -7.04
C ALA A 59 -10.25 15.45 -6.38
N ARG A 60 -10.04 16.27 -5.34
CA ARG A 60 -8.81 16.29 -4.55
C ARG A 60 -8.55 14.96 -3.86
N LEU A 61 -9.54 14.43 -3.14
CA LEU A 61 -9.43 13.16 -2.43
C LEU A 61 -9.18 11.98 -3.38
N LEU A 62 -9.76 12.01 -4.57
CA LEU A 62 -9.45 11.03 -5.61
C LEU A 62 -7.98 11.12 -6.03
N TYR A 63 -7.46 12.33 -6.25
CA TYR A 63 -6.05 12.52 -6.60
C TYR A 63 -5.12 12.00 -5.48
N GLU A 64 -5.36 12.41 -4.24
CA GLU A 64 -4.57 12.02 -3.06
C GLU A 64 -4.64 10.50 -2.79
N SER A 65 -5.79 9.87 -3.04
CA SER A 65 -5.94 8.41 -2.97
C SER A 65 -5.09 7.68 -4.01
N ARG A 66 -4.90 8.28 -5.18
CA ARG A 66 -4.14 7.68 -6.30
C ARG A 66 -2.64 7.91 -6.23
N LYS A 67 -2.18 8.89 -5.44
CA LYS A 67 -0.78 9.34 -5.37
C LYS A 67 -0.18 9.05 -3.99
N ARG A 68 0.02 7.76 -3.70
CA ARG A 68 0.61 7.26 -2.44
C ARG A 68 2.06 6.85 -2.61
N GLY A 69 2.80 6.71 -1.51
CA GLY A 69 4.20 6.28 -1.50
C GLY A 69 4.41 4.80 -1.83
N MET A 70 3.36 3.96 -1.73
CA MET A 70 3.40 2.52 -2.00
C MET A 70 2.31 2.08 -2.98
N LEU A 71 2.60 1.02 -3.74
CA LEU A 71 1.70 0.50 -4.77
C LEU A 71 0.44 -0.12 -4.17
N GLU A 72 0.57 -0.75 -3.00
CA GLU A 72 -0.51 -1.40 -2.26
C GLU A 72 -1.63 -0.41 -1.95
N ASN A 73 -1.32 0.72 -1.32
CA ASN A 73 -2.27 1.79 -1.06
C ASN A 73 -2.73 2.47 -2.34
N CYS A 74 -1.84 2.67 -3.32
CA CYS A 74 -2.22 3.24 -4.62
C CYS A 74 -3.34 2.43 -5.28
N ILE A 75 -3.31 1.10 -5.23
CA ILE A 75 -4.34 0.24 -5.82
C ILE A 75 -5.57 0.19 -4.90
N LEU A 76 -5.38 -0.07 -3.60
CA LEU A 76 -6.47 -0.21 -2.65
C LEU A 76 -7.34 1.06 -2.56
N LEU A 77 -6.71 2.21 -2.31
CA LEU A 77 -7.42 3.48 -2.13
C LEU A 77 -8.01 4.02 -3.43
N SER A 78 -7.35 3.79 -4.58
CA SER A 78 -7.92 4.26 -5.86
C SER A 78 -9.18 3.50 -6.28
N LEU A 79 -9.24 2.19 -6.00
CA LEU A 79 -10.44 1.39 -6.23
C LEU A 79 -11.54 1.73 -5.21
N PHE A 80 -11.17 1.86 -3.93
CA PHE A 80 -12.09 2.29 -2.88
C PHE A 80 -12.72 3.65 -3.22
N ALA A 81 -11.90 4.61 -3.65
CA ALA A 81 -12.33 5.94 -4.01
C ALA A 81 -13.31 5.94 -5.20
N LYS A 82 -13.03 5.12 -6.23
CA LYS A 82 -13.91 4.96 -7.40
C LYS A 82 -15.32 4.53 -6.99
N GLU A 83 -15.44 3.61 -6.04
CA GLU A 83 -16.74 3.04 -5.67
C GLU A 83 -17.51 3.85 -4.61
N ASN A 84 -16.79 4.61 -3.77
CA ASN A 84 -17.38 5.21 -2.57
C ASN A 84 -17.44 6.75 -2.58
N LEU A 85 -16.47 7.47 -3.18
CA LEU A 85 -16.42 8.94 -3.06
C LEU A 85 -17.68 9.65 -3.58
N GLY A 86 -18.28 9.12 -4.66
CA GLY A 86 -19.52 9.67 -5.22
C GLY A 86 -20.75 9.50 -4.31
N ARG A 87 -20.72 8.55 -3.38
CA ARG A 87 -21.85 8.20 -2.49
C ARG A 87 -21.67 8.70 -1.05
N MET A 88 -20.44 9.08 -0.69
CA MET A 88 -20.12 9.57 0.65
C MET A 88 -20.77 10.94 0.94
N SER A 89 -21.25 11.08 2.17
CA SER A 89 -21.67 12.38 2.72
C SER A 89 -20.46 13.29 2.95
N GLU A 90 -20.70 14.59 3.17
CA GLU A 90 -19.63 15.53 3.51
C GLU A 90 -18.85 15.10 4.75
N GLU A 91 -19.55 14.64 5.79
CA GLU A 91 -18.93 14.16 7.02
C GLU A 91 -18.03 12.94 6.77
N GLN A 92 -18.47 12.01 5.91
CA GLN A 92 -17.64 10.87 5.50
C GLN A 92 -16.44 11.29 4.66
N LEU A 93 -16.60 12.29 3.78
CA LEU A 93 -15.46 12.84 3.03
C LEU A 93 -14.44 13.48 3.95
N ASN A 94 -14.85 14.20 5.01
CA ASN A 94 -13.94 14.78 5.99
C ASN A 94 -13.20 13.69 6.80
N ARG A 95 -13.90 12.64 7.23
CA ARG A 95 -13.29 11.49 7.90
C ARG A 95 -12.31 10.76 6.98
N TYR A 96 -12.66 10.59 5.70
CA TYR A 96 -11.79 9.98 4.71
C TYR A 96 -10.54 10.83 4.44
N ASP A 97 -10.70 12.15 4.28
CA ASP A 97 -9.60 13.10 4.12
C ASP A 97 -8.59 12.98 5.27
N ARG A 98 -9.11 13.02 6.50
CA ARG A 98 -8.32 12.86 7.71
C ARG A 98 -7.60 11.50 7.73
N LEU A 99 -8.32 10.41 7.47
CA LEU A 99 -7.78 9.04 7.46
C LEU A 99 -6.59 8.86 6.49
N ILE A 100 -6.66 9.43 5.29
CA ILE A 100 -5.62 9.21 4.28
C ILE A 100 -4.47 10.23 4.34
N ASN A 101 -4.69 11.42 4.91
CA ASN A 101 -3.73 12.53 4.84
C ASN A 101 -3.13 12.95 6.18
N GLU A 102 -3.74 12.62 7.32
CA GLU A 102 -3.16 12.93 8.64
C GLU A 102 -2.01 11.99 9.03
N PRO A 103 -2.08 10.66 8.82
CA PRO A 103 -0.98 9.76 9.14
C PRO A 103 0.24 10.05 8.26
N SER A 104 1.42 10.19 8.88
CA SER A 104 2.66 10.46 8.16
C SER A 104 3.21 9.25 7.38
N ASN A 105 2.82 8.04 7.78
CA ASN A 105 3.33 6.80 7.24
C ASN A 105 2.22 6.02 6.52
N ASP A 106 2.40 5.82 5.22
CA ASP A 106 1.47 5.07 4.37
C ASP A 106 1.23 3.63 4.87
N TRP A 107 2.22 2.99 5.51
CA TRP A 107 2.07 1.62 6.01
C TRP A 107 1.01 1.52 7.11
N ASP A 108 0.83 2.56 7.91
CA ASP A 108 -0.14 2.52 9.01
C ASP A 108 -1.57 2.42 8.45
N ILE A 109 -1.89 3.18 7.40
CA ILE A 109 -3.17 3.08 6.68
C ILE A 109 -3.40 1.65 6.17
N TYR A 110 -2.37 1.05 5.56
CA TYR A 110 -2.47 -0.33 5.05
C TYR A 110 -2.72 -1.34 6.19
N TYR A 111 -2.01 -1.20 7.31
CA TYR A 111 -2.19 -2.08 8.46
C TYR A 111 -3.55 -1.94 9.11
N TRP A 112 -4.10 -0.73 9.18
CA TRP A 112 -5.44 -0.49 9.72
C TRP A 112 -6.53 -1.05 8.80
N ALA A 113 -6.38 -0.87 7.49
CA ALA A 113 -7.30 -1.40 6.48
C ALA A 113 -7.29 -2.94 6.44
N THR A 114 -6.14 -3.58 6.64
CA THR A 114 -6.01 -5.04 6.67
C THR A 114 -6.22 -5.65 8.05
N GLU A 115 -6.52 -4.83 9.06
CA GLU A 115 -6.65 -5.24 10.47
C GLU A 115 -5.39 -5.92 11.03
N ALA A 116 -4.22 -5.71 10.40
CA ALA A 116 -2.93 -6.22 10.85
C ALA A 116 -2.44 -5.52 12.13
N LYS A 117 -2.86 -4.26 12.32
CA LYS A 117 -2.65 -3.48 13.55
C LYS A 117 -3.94 -2.72 13.90
N PRO A 118 -4.23 -2.49 15.19
CA PRO A 118 -5.34 -1.63 15.58
C PRO A 118 -5.11 -0.20 15.13
N ALA A 119 -6.18 0.51 14.75
CA ALA A 119 -6.08 1.93 14.44
C ALA A 119 -6.18 2.76 15.73
N PRO A 120 -5.60 3.97 15.75
CA PRO A 120 -5.89 4.95 16.80
C PRO A 120 -7.40 5.25 16.89
N ALA A 121 -7.90 5.52 18.10
CA ALA A 121 -9.32 5.71 18.36
C ALA A 121 -9.98 6.82 17.52
N GLU A 122 -9.21 7.81 17.08
CA GLU A 122 -9.69 8.91 16.23
C GLU A 122 -10.01 8.48 14.79
N PHE A 123 -9.45 7.35 14.33
CA PHE A 123 -9.71 6.77 13.01
C PHE A 123 -10.71 5.60 13.07
N GLU A 124 -11.12 5.17 14.27
CA GLU A 124 -12.10 4.11 14.47
C GLU A 124 -13.54 4.65 14.25
N HIS A 125 -13.87 4.85 12.98
CA HIS A 125 -15.15 5.37 12.51
C HIS A 125 -15.63 4.63 11.24
N ASP A 126 -16.87 4.91 10.82
CA ASP A 126 -17.55 4.25 9.70
C ASP A 126 -16.73 4.14 8.41
N VAL A 127 -15.98 5.18 8.03
CA VAL A 127 -15.15 5.15 6.82
C VAL A 127 -14.01 4.13 6.88
N LEU A 128 -13.40 3.93 8.06
CA LEU A 128 -12.37 2.91 8.22
C LEU A 128 -12.99 1.51 8.16
N ASP A 129 -14.19 1.33 8.71
CA ASP A 129 -14.94 0.07 8.61
C ASP A 129 -15.31 -0.26 7.16
N MET A 130 -15.72 0.75 6.38
CA MET A 130 -15.93 0.62 4.93
C MET A 130 -14.64 0.19 4.22
N LEU A 131 -13.50 0.78 4.58
CA LEU A 131 -12.21 0.44 3.98
C LEU A 131 -11.74 -0.97 4.36
N ARG A 132 -11.93 -1.40 5.62
CA ARG A 132 -11.64 -2.76 6.09
C ARG A 132 -12.48 -3.81 5.36
N GLU A 133 -13.78 -3.56 5.25
CA GLU A 133 -14.67 -4.46 4.52
C GLU A 133 -14.31 -4.49 3.03
N PHE A 134 -13.96 -3.35 2.45
CA PHE A 134 -13.46 -3.29 1.07
C PHE A 134 -12.17 -4.09 0.89
N ALA A 135 -11.21 -4.00 1.82
CA ALA A 135 -9.93 -4.70 1.77
C ALA A 135 -10.07 -6.23 1.79
N LYS A 136 -11.12 -6.78 2.44
CA LYS A 136 -11.42 -8.22 2.47
C LYS A 136 -11.71 -8.82 1.10
N ASN A 137 -12.12 -7.98 0.12
CA ASN A 137 -12.36 -8.39 -1.27
C ASN A 137 -13.23 -9.67 -1.38
N ARG A 138 -14.40 -9.68 -0.73
CA ARG A 138 -15.27 -10.88 -0.66
C ARG A 138 -15.67 -11.42 -2.03
N ASN A 139 -15.82 -10.52 -3.00
CA ASN A 139 -16.18 -10.86 -4.38
C ASN A 139 -15.00 -11.40 -5.20
N ARG A 140 -13.78 -11.43 -4.64
CA ARG A 140 -12.55 -11.87 -5.31
C ARG A 140 -12.30 -11.11 -6.63
N GLU A 141 -12.58 -9.82 -6.62
CA GLU A 141 -12.32 -8.94 -7.75
C GLU A 141 -10.83 -8.90 -8.05
N GLN A 142 -10.47 -8.79 -9.33
CA GLN A 142 -9.08 -8.61 -9.74
C GLN A 142 -8.64 -7.18 -9.46
N ARG A 143 -7.74 -7.01 -8.49
CA ARG A 143 -7.19 -5.70 -8.07
C ARG A 143 -5.71 -5.59 -8.45
N LEU A 144 -5.46 -5.59 -9.75
CA LEU A 144 -4.10 -5.63 -10.31
C LEU A 144 -3.55 -4.24 -10.67
N ARG A 145 -4.43 -3.29 -10.95
CA ARG A 145 -4.07 -1.93 -11.38
C ARG A 145 -5.06 -0.91 -10.85
N GLN A 146 -4.64 0.35 -10.83
CA GLN A 146 -5.55 1.46 -10.59
C GLN A 146 -6.63 1.50 -11.68
N PRO A 147 -7.86 1.92 -11.36
CA PRO A 147 -8.90 2.07 -12.37
C PRO A 147 -8.57 3.23 -13.31
N ASP A 148 -8.95 3.08 -14.57
CA ASP A 148 -8.95 4.18 -15.54
C ASP A 148 -9.92 5.28 -15.08
N LEU A 149 -9.75 6.52 -15.55
CA LEU A 149 -10.55 7.67 -15.08
C LEU A 149 -11.87 7.85 -15.84
N GLU A 150 -12.17 6.99 -16.82
CA GLU A 150 -13.33 7.10 -17.71
C GLU A 150 -14.67 7.12 -16.96
N TYR A 151 -14.76 6.37 -15.85
CA TYR A 151 -15.96 6.29 -15.00
C TYR A 151 -16.41 7.64 -14.40
N LEU A 152 -15.54 8.66 -14.39
CA LEU A 152 -15.89 10.01 -13.93
C LEU A 152 -16.76 10.77 -14.93
N PHE A 153 -16.76 10.34 -16.19
CA PHE A 153 -17.48 10.99 -17.28
C PHE A 153 -18.68 10.17 -17.77
N GLU A 154 -18.78 8.92 -17.31
CA GLU A 154 -19.91 8.05 -17.63
C GLU A 154 -21.12 8.40 -16.74
N PRO A 155 -22.35 8.34 -17.28
CA PRO A 155 -23.54 8.47 -16.46
C PRO A 155 -23.60 7.32 -15.44
N PRO A 156 -24.13 7.57 -14.22
CA PRO A 156 -24.28 6.51 -13.23
C PRO A 156 -25.14 5.36 -13.79
N PRO A 157 -24.79 4.10 -13.50
CA PRO A 157 -25.55 2.93 -13.95
C PRO A 157 -26.95 2.87 -13.33
#